data_AF-A0ABD3TRA3-F1
#
_entry.id   AF-A0ABD3TRA3-F1
#
_cell.length_a   1.000
_cell.length_b   1.000
_cell.length_c   1.000
_cell.angle_alpha   90.00
_cell.angle_beta   90.00
_cell.angle_gamma   90.00
#
_symmetry.space_group_name_H-M   'P 1'
#
loop_
_entity.id
_entity.type
_entity.pdbx_description
1 polymer ?
#
loop_
_entity_poly.entity_id
_entity_poly.type
_entity_poly.pdbx_seq_one_letter_code
_entity_poly.pdbx_strand_id
1 'polypeptide(L)'
;MAIFKFLLFGLISSLLFVSIIQARETVEGNENRYSFGDLKIDCGAECSRRCQLSSRPNLCHRACGTCCARCNCVPPGTYGNYETCPCYAGLTTHGGRKKCP
;
A
#
# COMPACT_ATOMS: atom_id res chain seq x y z
N MET A 1 -54.55 -24.16 5.50
CA MET A 1 -53.12 -24.53 5.64
C MET A 1 -52.26 -23.95 4.52
N ALA A 2 -52.35 -22.64 4.26
CA ALA A 2 -51.57 -21.95 3.21
C ALA A 2 -50.89 -20.69 3.76
N ILE A 3 -51.64 -19.92 4.57
CA ILE A 3 -51.18 -18.68 5.22
C ILE A 3 -49.93 -18.91 6.09
N PHE A 4 -49.92 -19.97 6.91
CA PHE A 4 -48.74 -20.31 7.73
C PHE A 4 -47.48 -20.58 6.88
N LYS A 5 -47.66 -21.14 5.68
CA LYS A 5 -46.56 -21.48 4.77
C LYS A 5 -45.99 -20.24 4.08
N PHE A 6 -46.85 -19.25 3.78
CA PHE A 6 -46.42 -17.94 3.29
C PHE A 6 -45.70 -17.11 4.36
N LEU A 7 -46.16 -17.16 5.62
CA LEU A 7 -45.48 -16.49 6.73
C LEU A 7 -44.08 -17.10 6.98
N LEU A 8 -43.97 -18.43 6.93
CA LEU A 8 -42.66 -19.10 7.04
C LEU A 8 -41.72 -18.74 5.89
N PHE A 9 -42.22 -18.70 4.65
CA PHE A 9 -41.39 -18.34 3.49
C PHE A 9 -40.94 -16.86 3.55
N GLY A 10 -41.82 -15.96 3.98
CA GLY A 10 -41.49 -14.55 4.19
C GLY A 10 -40.41 -14.35 5.27
N LEU A 11 -40.49 -15.06 6.38
CA LEU A 11 -39.48 -15.02 7.44
C LEU A 11 -38.12 -15.54 6.95
N ILE A 12 -38.10 -16.67 6.23
CA ILE A 12 -36.86 -17.24 5.69
C ILE A 12 -36.22 -16.30 4.65
N SER A 13 -37.03 -15.71 3.77
CA SER A 13 -36.56 -14.74 2.78
C SER A 13 -35.93 -13.52 3.46
N SER A 14 -36.59 -12.97 4.49
CA SER A 14 -36.07 -11.82 5.25
C SER A 14 -34.75 -12.15 5.96
N LEU A 15 -34.62 -13.33 6.57
CA LEU A 15 -33.38 -13.79 7.20
C LEU A 15 -32.23 -13.94 6.19
N LEU A 16 -32.51 -14.51 5.01
CA LEU A 16 -31.50 -14.62 3.94
C LEU A 16 -31.04 -13.25 3.44
N PHE A 17 -31.95 -12.29 3.30
CA PHE A 17 -31.58 -10.93 2.92
C PHE A 17 -30.68 -10.26 3.96
N VAL A 18 -31.00 -10.36 5.27
CA VAL A 18 -30.17 -9.78 6.36
C VAL A 18 -28.76 -10.35 6.38
N SER A 19 -28.58 -11.65 6.12
CA SER A 19 -27.24 -12.26 6.01
C SER A 19 -26.42 -11.71 4.83
N ILE A 20 -27.06 -11.44 3.69
CA ILE A 20 -26.41 -10.81 2.52
C ILE A 20 -26.05 -9.35 2.82
N ILE A 21 -26.85 -8.65 3.63
CA ILE A 21 -26.54 -7.28 4.10
C ILE A 21 -25.24 -7.25 4.92
N GLN A 22 -25.04 -8.18 5.85
CA GLN A 22 -23.82 -8.22 6.67
C GLN A 22 -22.56 -8.57 5.88
N ALA A 23 -22.68 -9.38 4.81
CA ALA A 23 -21.55 -9.75 3.97
C ALA A 23 -21.03 -8.61 3.05
N ARG A 24 -21.83 -7.55 2.82
CA ARG A 24 -21.43 -6.44 1.93
C ARG A 24 -20.60 -5.36 2.62
N GLU A 25 -20.59 -5.31 3.95
CA GLU A 25 -19.78 -4.33 4.71
C GLU A 25 -18.30 -4.72 4.86
N THR A 26 -17.85 -5.82 4.25
CA THR A 26 -16.42 -6.19 4.27
C THR A 26 -15.68 -6.00 2.93
N VAL A 27 -16.27 -5.34 1.92
CA VAL A 27 -15.60 -5.14 0.62
C VAL A 27 -15.52 -3.67 0.16
N GLU A 28 -16.04 -2.71 0.93
CA GLU A 28 -15.66 -1.31 0.76
C GLU A 28 -14.68 -0.89 1.85
N GLY A 29 -13.44 -0.61 1.43
CA GLY A 29 -12.56 0.27 2.18
C GLY A 29 -11.65 -0.41 3.20
N ASN A 30 -10.77 -1.31 2.75
CA ASN A 30 -9.42 -1.34 3.31
C ASN A 30 -8.47 -0.56 2.41
N GLU A 31 -8.81 0.71 2.13
CA GLU A 31 -7.74 1.71 2.15
C GLU A 31 -7.26 1.71 3.60
N ASN A 32 -6.25 0.89 3.89
CA ASN A 32 -5.33 1.16 4.96
C ASN A 32 -4.72 2.55 4.65
N ARG A 33 -5.46 3.61 4.96
CA ARG A 33 -4.89 4.85 5.45
C ARG A 33 -4.36 4.55 6.85
N TYR A 34 -3.43 3.60 6.90
CA TYR A 34 -2.35 3.74 7.85
C TYR A 34 -1.81 5.12 7.55
N SER A 35 -1.96 6.03 8.51
CA SER A 35 -1.30 7.32 8.45
C SER A 35 0.19 6.98 8.37
N PHE A 36 0.70 6.90 7.14
CA PHE A 36 2.09 6.61 6.79
C PHE A 36 3.04 7.72 7.30
N GLY A 37 2.49 8.69 8.03
CA GLY A 37 3.23 9.71 8.75
C GLY A 37 3.77 9.27 10.12
N ASP A 38 3.30 8.16 10.71
CA ASP A 38 3.68 7.83 12.11
C ASP A 38 4.51 6.54 12.29
N LEU A 39 4.54 5.66 11.29
CA LEU A 39 5.56 4.60 11.24
C LEU A 39 6.82 5.15 10.57
N LYS A 40 7.77 5.57 11.40
CA LYS A 40 9.09 6.00 10.93
C LYS A 40 9.79 4.82 10.23
N ILE A 41 9.93 4.90 8.91
CA ILE A 41 10.70 3.94 8.11
C ILE A 41 12.17 3.92 8.56
N ASP A 42 12.76 2.73 8.65
CA ASP A 42 14.20 2.60 8.74
C ASP A 42 14.83 2.76 7.35
N CYS A 43 15.17 3.99 7.00
CA CYS A 43 15.85 4.29 5.74
C CYS A 43 17.19 3.55 5.60
N GLY A 44 17.88 3.22 6.70
CA GLY A 44 19.15 2.52 6.66
C GLY A 44 18.98 1.08 6.18
N ALA A 45 18.02 0.36 6.79
CA ALA A 45 17.68 -0.99 6.38
C ALA A 45 17.13 -1.04 4.94
N GLU A 46 16.19 -0.17 4.59
CA GLU A 46 15.59 -0.23 3.25
C GLU A 46 16.51 0.23 2.13
N CYS A 47 17.38 1.20 2.39
CA CYS A 47 18.41 1.54 1.41
C CYS A 47 19.46 0.43 1.28
N SER A 48 19.75 -0.33 2.34
CA SER A 48 20.60 -1.54 2.26
C SER A 48 20.01 -2.57 1.32
N ARG A 49 18.72 -2.85 1.49
CA ARG A 49 17.99 -3.77 0.63
C ARG A 49 17.93 -3.27 -0.81
N ARG A 50 17.60 -1.98 -1.02
CA ARG A 50 17.47 -1.38 -2.35
C ARG A 50 18.79 -1.40 -3.12
N CYS A 51 19.90 -1.12 -2.43
CA CYS A 51 21.21 -0.97 -3.04
C CYS A 51 22.04 -2.26 -3.08
N GLN A 52 21.48 -3.39 -2.65
CA GLN A 52 22.19 -4.67 -2.50
C GLN A 52 22.91 -5.14 -3.77
N LEU A 53 22.31 -4.92 -4.95
CA LEU A 53 22.89 -5.30 -6.25
C LEU A 53 23.49 -4.13 -7.02
N SER A 54 23.62 -2.95 -6.39
CA SER A 54 24.23 -1.81 -7.03
C SER A 54 25.74 -2.04 -7.19
N SER A 55 26.27 -1.77 -8.38
CA SER A 55 27.72 -1.76 -8.62
C SER A 55 28.46 -0.67 -7.84
N ARG A 56 27.72 0.32 -7.31
CA ARG A 56 28.25 1.45 -6.52
C ARG A 56 27.42 1.61 -5.24
N PRO A 57 27.52 0.66 -4.29
CA PRO A 57 26.60 0.57 -3.15
C PRO A 57 26.63 1.85 -2.28
N ASN A 58 27.82 2.41 -2.01
CA ASN A 58 27.94 3.64 -1.21
C ASN A 58 27.28 4.87 -1.86
N LEU A 59 27.36 4.98 -3.19
CA LEU A 59 26.72 6.06 -3.93
C LEU A 59 25.19 5.87 -3.95
N CYS A 60 24.75 4.63 -4.21
CA CYS A 60 23.34 4.27 -4.18
C CYS A 60 22.72 4.56 -2.80
N HIS A 61 23.38 4.14 -1.72
CA HIS A 61 22.93 4.37 -0.34
C HIS A 61 22.75 5.84 -0.01
N ARG A 62 23.71 6.69 -0.40
CA ARG A 62 23.64 8.13 -0.18
C ARG A 62 22.46 8.77 -0.91
N ALA A 63 22.24 8.38 -2.17
CA ALA A 63 21.12 8.85 -2.97
C ALA A 63 19.77 8.37 -2.38
N CYS A 64 19.66 7.07 -2.11
CA CYS A 64 18.48 6.46 -1.49
C CYS A 64 18.14 7.12 -0.16
N GLY A 65 19.12 7.30 0.74
CA GLY A 65 18.90 7.91 2.05
C GLY A 65 18.37 9.34 1.97
N THR A 66 18.87 10.14 1.01
CA THR A 66 18.35 11.49 0.76
C THR A 66 16.90 11.47 0.27
N CYS A 67 16.56 10.52 -0.59
CA CYS A 67 15.19 10.34 -1.08
C CYS A 67 14.25 9.81 0.00
N CYS A 68 14.70 8.84 0.79
CA CYS A 68 13.95 8.28 1.90
C CYS A 68 13.69 9.31 2.99
N ALA A 69 14.67 10.12 3.38
CA ALA A 69 14.48 11.18 4.37
C ALA A 69 13.44 12.24 3.94
N ARG A 70 13.27 12.44 2.62
CA ARG A 70 12.28 13.38 2.08
C ARG A 70 10.89 12.75 1.90
N CYS A 71 10.84 11.49 1.49
CA CYS A 71 9.61 10.84 1.07
C CYS A 71 9.08 9.79 2.08
N ASN A 72 9.85 9.49 3.13
CA ASN A 72 9.65 8.41 4.10
C ASN A 72 9.28 7.05 3.47
N CYS A 73 9.76 6.78 2.25
CA CYS A 73 9.37 5.61 1.46
C CYS A 73 10.56 5.13 0.61
N VAL A 74 10.76 3.82 0.50
CA VAL A 74 11.72 3.18 -0.41
C VAL A 74 11.01 2.02 -1.13
N PRO A 75 11.03 1.97 -2.48
CA PRO A 75 10.38 0.89 -3.21
C PRO A 75 10.91 -0.51 -2.90
N PRO A 76 10.07 -1.55 -2.95
CA PRO A 76 10.48 -2.95 -2.78
C PRO A 76 11.39 -3.42 -3.93
N GLY A 77 12.16 -4.48 -3.68
CA GLY A 77 13.19 -4.98 -4.61
C GLY A 77 14.41 -4.07 -4.75
N THR A 78 15.37 -4.47 -5.58
CA THR A 78 16.63 -3.75 -5.87
C THR A 78 16.54 -2.81 -7.07
N TYR A 79 15.46 -2.91 -7.85
CA TYR A 79 15.16 -2.06 -9.00
C TYR A 79 13.64 -2.03 -9.24
N GLY A 80 13.13 -1.00 -9.93
CA GLY A 80 11.72 -0.89 -10.31
C GLY A 80 10.77 -0.57 -9.13
N ASN A 81 9.50 -0.93 -9.28
CA ASN A 81 8.42 -0.74 -8.30
C ASN A 81 8.18 0.72 -7.86
N TYR A 82 8.49 1.68 -8.73
CA TYR A 82 8.46 3.10 -8.40
C TYR A 82 7.05 3.64 -8.15
N GLU A 83 6.03 2.97 -8.69
CA GLU A 83 4.60 3.24 -8.46
C GLU A 83 4.21 3.09 -6.98
N THR A 84 4.94 2.29 -6.21
CA THR A 84 4.70 2.12 -4.76
C THR A 84 5.10 3.34 -3.93
N CYS A 85 6.07 4.14 -4.42
CA CYS A 85 6.53 5.37 -3.77
C CYS A 85 6.61 6.54 -4.77
N PRO A 86 5.48 7.19 -5.11
CA PRO A 86 5.44 8.25 -6.12
C PRO A 86 6.37 9.43 -5.82
N CYS A 87 6.50 9.85 -4.55
CA CYS A 87 7.45 10.89 -4.14
C CYS A 87 8.88 10.48 -4.47
N TYR A 88 9.31 9.27 -4.10
CA TYR A 88 10.65 8.75 -4.36
C TYR A 88 10.92 8.66 -5.87
N ALA A 89 9.91 8.25 -6.65
CA ALA A 89 9.98 8.15 -8.10
C ALA A 89 10.14 9.50 -8.81
N GLY A 90 9.46 10.54 -8.30
CA GLY A 90 9.38 11.86 -8.91
C GLY A 90 10.55 12.81 -8.62
N LEU A 91 11.45 12.45 -7.70
CA LEU A 91 12.61 13.28 -7.39
C LEU A 91 13.64 13.26 -8.52
N THR A 92 13.98 14.46 -8.99
CA THR A 92 14.97 14.69 -10.05
C THR A 92 16.15 15.50 -9.54
N THR A 93 17.27 15.38 -10.24
CA THR A 93 18.45 16.26 -10.11
C THR A 93 18.20 17.56 -10.86
N HIS A 94 19.04 18.58 -10.66
CA HIS A 94 18.97 19.81 -11.44
C HIS A 94 19.02 19.60 -12.97
N GLY A 95 19.66 18.52 -13.43
CA GLY A 95 19.71 18.14 -14.85
C GLY A 95 18.51 17.31 -15.34
N GLY A 96 17.42 17.25 -14.59
CA GLY A 96 16.18 16.52 -14.97
C GLY A 96 16.27 14.99 -14.91
N ARG A 97 17.44 14.44 -14.57
CA ARG A 97 17.61 12.99 -14.39
C ARG A 97 17.02 12.53 -13.07
N LYS A 98 16.49 11.30 -13.04
CA LYS A 98 16.03 10.66 -11.81
C LYS A 98 17.12 10.67 -10.75
N LYS A 99 16.79 11.17 -9.56
CA LYS A 99 17.74 11.32 -8.45
C LYS A 99 17.89 10.03 -7.65
N CYS A 100 16.79 9.32 -7.45
CA CYS A 100 16.72 8.17 -6.55
C CYS A 100 16.99 6.85 -7.29
N PRO A 101 17.74 5.92 -6.68
CA PRO A 101 18.07 4.63 -7.28
C PRO A 101 16.89 3.67 -7.39
#